data_AF-A0A1J8P2L6-F1
#
_entry.id   AF-A0A1J8P2L6-F1
#
_cell.length_a   1.000
_cell.length_b   1.000
_cell.length_c   1.000
_cell.angle_alpha   90.00
_cell.angle_beta   90.00
_cell.angle_gamma   90.00
#
_symmetry.space_group_name_H-M   'P 1'
#
loop_
_entity.id
_entity.type
_entity.pdbx_description
1 polymer ?
#
loop_
_entity_poly.entity_id
_entity_poly.type
_entity_poly.pdbx_seq_one_letter_code
_entity_poly.pdbx_strand_id
1 'polypeptide(L)'
;AGKSYVVFGKKDKVAVDLSIIASGTGGFVIGGEGGDDWSGYSVSSAGDVNGDGLDDLIVSAHYADPANKSNAGKTYVVFGKTDKDAVNLSTLGTGGFVINGEDANDESGYSVSSAGDVNGDGLDDLIVGAY
;
A
#
# COMPACT_ATOMS: atom_id res chain seq x y z
N ALA A 1 10.21 6.44 8.70
CA ALA A 1 8.97 5.90 8.14
C ALA A 1 8.91 4.39 8.29
N GLY A 2 7.71 3.84 8.47
CA GLY A 2 7.48 2.39 8.42
C GLY A 2 7.80 1.81 7.04
N LYS A 3 7.83 0.47 6.94
CA LYS A 3 8.09 -0.26 5.69
C LYS A 3 7.14 -1.44 5.58
N SER A 4 6.64 -1.66 4.37
CA SER A 4 5.95 -2.89 3.99
C SER A 4 6.81 -3.68 3.01
N TYR A 5 6.60 -4.99 2.92
CA TYR A 5 7.42 -5.89 2.12
C TYR A 5 6.53 -6.80 1.30
N VAL A 6 6.79 -6.86 0.00
CA VAL A 6 6.21 -7.87 -0.89
C VAL A 6 7.20 -9.01 -0.98
N VAL A 7 6.80 -10.18 -0.49
CA VAL A 7 7.61 -11.40 -0.54
C VAL A 7 7.04 -12.29 -1.64
N PHE A 8 7.84 -12.58 -2.67
CA PHE A 8 7.40 -13.47 -3.74
C PHE A 8 7.34 -14.92 -3.24
N GLY A 9 6.29 -15.63 -3.65
CA GLY A 9 6.05 -17.02 -3.27
C GLY A 9 7.20 -17.94 -3.69
N LYS A 10 7.49 -18.95 -2.86
CA LYS A 10 8.52 -19.95 -3.13
C LYS A 10 8.08 -21.33 -2.65
N LYS A 11 8.67 -22.38 -3.24
CA LYS A 11 8.33 -23.79 -2.94
C LYS A 11 9.17 -24.38 -1.81
N ASP A 12 10.37 -23.86 -1.59
CA ASP A 12 11.20 -24.28 -0.47
C ASP A 12 10.68 -23.74 0.87
N LYS A 13 11.11 -24.37 1.96
CA LYS A 13 10.68 -24.04 3.33
C LYS A 13 11.69 -23.18 4.08
N VAL A 14 12.66 -22.58 3.39
CA VAL A 14 13.69 -21.77 4.04
C VAL A 14 13.04 -20.48 4.56
N ALA A 15 13.44 -20.00 5.73
CA ALA A 15 12.95 -18.71 6.23
C ALA A 15 13.34 -17.56 5.28
N VAL A 16 12.52 -16.50 5.24
CA VAL A 16 12.82 -15.28 4.49
C VAL A 16 13.15 -14.19 5.49
N ASP A 17 14.34 -13.61 5.37
CA ASP A 17 14.73 -12.42 6.11
C ASP A 17 14.30 -11.17 5.32
N LEU A 18 13.65 -10.20 5.97
CA LEU A 18 13.20 -8.99 5.26
C LEU A 18 14.36 -8.13 4.73
N SER A 19 15.57 -8.29 5.27
CA SER A 19 16.76 -7.62 4.73
C SER A 19 17.11 -8.08 3.31
N ILE A 20 16.89 -9.35 2.97
CA ILE A 20 17.13 -9.83 1.60
C ILE A 20 16.09 -9.26 0.62
N ILE A 21 14.85 -9.09 1.07
CA ILE A 21 13.79 -8.44 0.28
C ILE A 21 14.12 -6.96 0.06
N ALA A 22 14.60 -6.27 1.09
CA ALA A 22 15.05 -4.88 0.99
C ALA A 22 16.22 -4.70 0.01
N SER A 23 17.04 -5.73 -0.18
CA SER A 23 18.11 -5.75 -1.19
C SER A 23 17.64 -6.15 -2.60
N GLY A 24 16.33 -6.31 -2.83
CA GLY A 24 15.75 -6.65 -4.13
C GLY A 24 15.83 -8.14 -4.49
N THR A 25 16.01 -9.03 -3.51
CA THR A 25 16.02 -10.48 -3.75
C THR A 25 14.74 -11.11 -3.23
N GLY A 26 14.01 -11.85 -4.09
CA GLY A 26 12.80 -12.58 -3.70
C GLY A 26 11.58 -11.70 -3.39
N GLY A 27 11.60 -10.44 -3.82
CA GLY A 27 10.51 -9.48 -3.58
C GLY A 27 11.01 -8.04 -3.68
N PHE A 28 10.23 -7.10 -3.14
CA PHE A 28 10.60 -5.69 -3.05
C PHE A 28 10.06 -5.05 -1.76
N VAL A 29 10.62 -3.90 -1.41
CA VAL A 29 10.23 -3.11 -0.24
C VAL A 29 9.42 -1.89 -0.68
N ILE A 30 8.42 -1.53 0.14
CA ILE A 30 7.63 -0.31 0.02
C ILE A 30 7.98 0.57 1.22
N GLY A 31 8.68 1.67 0.97
CA GLY A 31 9.09 2.65 1.98
C GLY A 31 8.00 3.68 2.24
N GLY A 32 7.64 3.90 3.51
CA GLY A 32 6.69 4.93 3.91
C GLY A 32 7.19 6.35 3.68
N GLU A 33 6.25 7.30 3.57
CA GLU A 33 6.51 8.72 3.30
C GLU A 33 7.19 9.44 4.47
N GLY A 34 6.57 9.45 5.66
CA GLY A 34 7.06 10.18 6.84
C GLY A 34 7.38 9.30 8.05
N GLY A 35 8.18 9.85 8.98
CA GLY A 35 8.32 9.27 10.32
C GLY A 35 7.02 9.44 11.09
N ASP A 36 6.69 8.48 11.97
CA ASP A 36 5.50 8.52 12.83
C ASP A 36 4.13 8.55 12.13
N ASP A 37 4.06 8.51 10.80
CA ASP A 37 2.81 8.32 10.05
C ASP A 37 2.21 6.90 10.16
N TRP A 38 2.96 5.97 10.76
CA TRP A 38 2.61 4.54 10.92
C TRP A 38 2.29 3.84 9.59
N SER A 39 3.04 4.18 8.54
CA SER A 39 2.94 3.49 7.25
C SER A 39 3.14 1.97 7.40
N GLY A 40 2.24 1.20 6.79
CA GLY A 40 2.17 -0.26 6.91
C GLY A 40 1.35 -0.76 8.10
N TYR A 41 0.56 0.11 8.75
CA TYR A 41 -0.32 -0.29 9.86
C TYR A 41 -1.38 -1.30 9.41
N SER A 42 -2.05 -1.02 8.29
CA SER A 42 -2.96 -1.93 7.62
C SER A 42 -2.51 -2.11 6.17
N VAL A 43 -2.49 -3.37 5.71
CA VAL A 43 -2.13 -3.74 4.33
C VAL A 43 -3.11 -4.79 3.81
N SER A 44 -3.39 -4.77 2.52
CA SER A 44 -4.26 -5.73 1.84
C SER A 44 -3.87 -5.88 0.37
N SER A 45 -4.28 -6.97 -0.28
CA SER A 45 -4.43 -6.96 -1.73
C SER A 45 -5.52 -5.96 -2.12
N ALA A 46 -5.38 -5.32 -3.27
CA ALA A 46 -6.40 -4.48 -3.88
C ALA A 46 -7.13 -5.19 -5.03
N GLY A 47 -6.61 -6.31 -5.55
CA GLY A 47 -7.00 -6.83 -6.85
C GLY A 47 -6.38 -6.02 -8.00
N ASP A 48 -6.82 -6.20 -9.24
CA ASP A 48 -6.32 -5.45 -10.39
C ASP A 48 -7.13 -4.16 -10.57
N VAL A 49 -6.67 -3.07 -9.95
CA VAL A 49 -7.41 -1.80 -9.94
C VAL A 49 -7.06 -0.90 -11.13
N ASN A 50 -6.06 -1.28 -11.91
CA ASN A 50 -5.57 -0.52 -13.06
C ASN A 50 -5.79 -1.23 -14.41
N GLY A 51 -6.20 -2.50 -14.39
CA GLY A 51 -6.52 -3.33 -15.56
C GLY A 51 -5.29 -3.86 -16.30
N ASP A 52 -4.13 -3.98 -15.64
CA ASP A 52 -2.88 -4.45 -16.27
C ASP A 52 -2.66 -5.96 -16.14
N GLY A 53 -3.53 -6.66 -15.41
CA GLY A 53 -3.50 -8.09 -15.18
C GLY A 53 -2.64 -8.53 -13.99
N LEU A 54 -2.13 -7.60 -13.18
CA LEU A 54 -1.43 -7.88 -11.93
C LEU A 54 -2.25 -7.39 -10.73
N ASP A 55 -2.27 -8.19 -9.65
CA ASP A 55 -2.87 -7.73 -8.40
C ASP A 55 -2.04 -6.56 -7.82
N ASP A 56 -2.76 -5.50 -7.45
CA ASP A 56 -2.27 -4.30 -6.79
C ASP A 56 -2.37 -4.42 -5.26
N LEU A 57 -1.79 -3.45 -4.55
CA LEU A 57 -1.60 -3.50 -3.10
C LEU A 57 -2.13 -2.23 -2.43
N ILE A 58 -2.71 -2.40 -1.24
CA ILE A 58 -3.13 -1.30 -0.37
C ILE A 58 -2.16 -1.20 0.81
N VAL A 59 -1.63 -0.01 1.06
CA VAL A 59 -0.77 0.29 2.22
C VAL A 59 -1.27 1.55 2.90
N SER A 60 -1.62 1.49 4.18
CA SER A 60 -2.10 2.67 4.91
C SER A 60 -1.05 3.31 5.83
N ALA A 61 -1.25 4.59 6.12
CA ALA A 61 -0.51 5.44 7.05
C ALA A 61 -1.52 6.36 7.76
N HIS A 62 -2.24 5.82 8.75
CA HIS A 62 -3.43 6.47 9.34
C HIS A 62 -3.12 7.71 10.19
N TYR A 63 -1.85 7.94 10.57
CA TYR A 63 -1.41 9.18 11.22
C TYR A 63 -0.73 10.17 10.27
N ALA A 64 -0.75 9.94 8.97
CA ALA A 64 -0.26 10.93 8.01
C ALA A 64 -1.13 12.19 8.00
N ASP A 65 -0.53 13.33 7.66
CA ASP A 65 -1.16 14.65 7.67
C ASP A 65 -1.39 15.22 6.25
N PRO A 66 -2.27 14.62 5.41
CA PRO A 66 -2.51 15.12 4.07
C PRO A 66 -3.08 16.55 4.11
N ALA A 67 -2.58 17.42 3.22
CA ALA A 67 -3.02 18.81 3.10
C ALA A 67 -3.04 19.59 4.44
N ASN A 68 -2.12 19.27 5.35
CA ASN A 68 -2.02 19.84 6.71
C ASN A 68 -3.21 19.53 7.63
N LYS A 69 -3.96 18.45 7.37
CA LYS A 69 -5.01 17.95 8.26
C LYS A 69 -4.41 16.90 9.20
N SER A 70 -4.29 17.26 10.48
CA SER A 70 -3.65 16.39 11.48
C SER A 70 -4.37 15.05 11.58
N ASN A 71 -3.64 13.94 11.48
CA ASN A 71 -4.14 12.57 11.60
C ASN A 71 -5.36 12.28 10.70
N ALA A 72 -5.49 12.96 9.56
CA ALA A 72 -6.54 12.61 8.60
C ALA A 72 -6.26 11.26 7.95
N GLY A 73 -4.99 10.87 7.86
CA GLY A 73 -4.56 9.58 7.33
C GLY A 73 -4.37 9.57 5.81
N LYS A 74 -3.48 8.71 5.33
CA LYS A 74 -3.28 8.42 3.91
C LYS A 74 -3.35 6.92 3.68
N THR A 75 -3.97 6.53 2.56
CA THR A 75 -3.90 5.17 2.03
C THR A 75 -3.30 5.23 0.63
N TYR A 76 -2.36 4.35 0.33
CA TYR A 76 -1.69 4.29 -0.96
C TYR A 76 -2.09 2.99 -1.65
N VAL A 77 -2.45 3.12 -2.92
CA VAL A 77 -2.54 1.98 -3.83
C VAL A 77 -1.22 1.92 -4.58
N VAL A 78 -0.54 0.78 -4.49
CA VAL A 78 0.73 0.51 -5.17
C VAL A 78 0.44 -0.53 -6.25
N PHE A 79 0.68 -0.17 -7.50
CA PHE A 79 0.41 -1.07 -8.61
C PHE A 79 1.35 -2.27 -8.62
N GLY A 80 0.81 -3.42 -9.00
CA GLY A 80 1.52 -4.66 -9.23
C GLY A 80 2.62 -4.45 -10.25
N LYS A 81 3.76 -5.12 -10.05
CA LYS A 81 4.90 -5.04 -10.97
C LYS A 81 5.76 -6.29 -10.91
N THR A 82 6.51 -6.52 -11.99
CA THR A 82 7.36 -7.71 -12.15
C THR A 82 8.83 -7.47 -11.80
N ASP A 83 9.29 -6.22 -11.91
CA ASP A 83 10.60 -5.83 -11.41
C ASP A 83 10.63 -5.81 -9.87
N LYS A 84 11.83 -5.75 -9.30
CA LYS A 84 12.06 -5.81 -7.84
C LYS A 84 12.50 -4.47 -7.26
N ASP A 85 12.34 -3.39 -8.02
CA ASP A 85 12.76 -2.08 -7.57
C ASP A 85 11.91 -1.65 -6.37
N ALA A 86 12.55 -0.93 -5.45
CA ALA A 86 11.87 -0.45 -4.26
C ALA A 86 10.83 0.61 -4.64
N VAL A 87 9.67 0.59 -3.96
CA VAL A 87 8.65 1.63 -4.08
C VAL A 87 8.82 2.62 -2.93
N ASN A 88 8.74 3.90 -3.23
CA ASN A 88 8.69 4.95 -2.22
C ASN A 88 7.32 5.65 -2.28
N LEU A 89 6.56 5.59 -1.19
CA LEU A 89 5.21 6.14 -1.13
C LEU A 89 5.18 7.66 -1.30
N SER A 90 6.28 8.36 -1.01
CA SER A 90 6.37 9.81 -1.27
C SER A 90 6.50 10.17 -2.76
N THR A 91 6.83 9.19 -3.62
CA THR A 91 7.08 9.40 -5.05
C THR A 91 6.57 8.23 -5.91
N LEU A 92 5.27 7.93 -5.84
CA LEU A 92 4.66 6.81 -6.58
C LEU A 92 4.77 6.95 -8.12
N GLY A 93 4.67 8.16 -8.65
CA GLY A 93 4.70 8.39 -10.10
C GLY A 93 3.55 7.65 -10.81
N THR A 94 3.88 6.78 -11.76
CA THR A 94 2.91 5.92 -12.47
C THR A 94 2.68 4.58 -11.78
N GLY A 95 3.36 4.29 -10.66
CA GLY A 95 3.29 3.02 -9.95
C GLY A 95 2.18 2.96 -8.89
N GLY A 96 1.19 3.85 -8.94
CA GLY A 96 0.09 3.88 -7.98
C GLY A 96 -0.53 5.26 -7.77
N PHE A 97 -1.38 5.36 -6.75
CA PHE A 97 -2.01 6.62 -6.35
C PHE A 97 -2.24 6.68 -4.83
N VAL A 98 -2.59 7.87 -4.32
CA VAL A 98 -2.86 8.12 -2.91
C VAL A 98 -4.32 8.55 -2.70
N ILE A 99 -4.92 8.01 -1.65
CA ILE A 99 -6.22 8.38 -1.09
C ILE A 99 -5.93 9.14 0.19
N ASN A 100 -6.31 10.41 0.23
CA ASN A 100 -6.15 11.27 1.40
C ASN A 100 -7.41 11.23 2.25
N GLY A 101 -7.25 11.14 3.57
CA GLY A 101 -8.34 11.27 4.51
C GLY A 101 -9.07 12.60 4.40
N GLU A 102 -10.36 12.57 4.76
CA GLU A 102 -11.27 13.68 4.57
C GLU A 102 -11.03 14.78 5.60
N ASP A 103 -11.18 14.50 6.90
CA ASP A 103 -11.05 15.49 7.97
C ASP A 103 -9.97 15.12 8.99
N ALA A 104 -9.59 16.13 9.78
CA ALA A 104 -8.57 15.94 10.80
C ALA A 104 -9.07 14.99 11.90
N ASN A 105 -8.22 14.04 12.29
CA ASN A 105 -8.47 12.97 13.25
C ASN A 105 -9.43 11.86 12.80
N ASP A 106 -9.78 11.78 11.52
CA ASP A 106 -10.57 10.66 10.98
C ASP A 106 -9.76 9.34 10.92
N GLU A 107 -8.43 9.43 11.07
CA GLU A 107 -7.51 8.28 11.04
C GLU A 107 -7.76 7.35 9.83
N SER A 108 -8.06 7.95 8.66
CA SER A 108 -8.38 7.20 7.44
C SER A 108 -7.28 6.21 7.09
N GLY A 109 -7.67 4.96 6.81
CA GLY A 109 -6.72 3.87 6.60
C GLY A 109 -6.39 3.08 7.86
N TYR A 110 -7.10 3.29 8.98
CA TYR A 110 -6.99 2.42 10.14
C TYR A 110 -7.24 0.95 9.79
N SER A 111 -8.20 0.69 8.90
CA SER A 111 -8.45 -0.61 8.28
C SER A 111 -8.67 -0.47 6.78
N VAL A 112 -8.06 -1.35 5.99
CA VAL A 112 -8.23 -1.39 4.53
C VAL A 112 -8.51 -2.82 4.06
N SER A 113 -9.23 -2.94 2.94
CA SER A 113 -9.47 -4.23 2.28
C SER A 113 -9.79 -4.05 0.79
N SER A 114 -9.60 -5.10 -0.01
CA SER A 114 -10.21 -5.19 -1.34
C SER A 114 -11.74 -5.26 -1.20
N ALA A 115 -12.45 -4.61 -2.11
CA ALA A 115 -13.89 -4.74 -2.25
C ALA A 115 -14.31 -5.62 -3.45
N GLY A 116 -13.36 -5.95 -4.33
CA GLY A 116 -13.64 -6.56 -5.64
C GLY A 116 -14.28 -5.54 -6.58
N ASP A 117 -14.66 -5.91 -7.80
CA ASP A 117 -15.41 -5.01 -8.70
C ASP A 117 -16.85 -4.80 -8.20
N VAL A 118 -17.07 -3.75 -7.42
CA VAL A 118 -18.37 -3.40 -6.82
C VAL A 118 -19.26 -2.68 -7.83
N ASN A 119 -18.66 -1.97 -8.80
CA ASN A 119 -19.38 -1.09 -9.71
C ASN A 119 -19.64 -1.71 -11.10
N GLY A 120 -18.99 -2.82 -11.43
CA GLY A 120 -19.15 -3.58 -12.67
C GLY A 120 -18.36 -3.04 -13.87
N ASP A 121 -17.30 -2.27 -13.66
CA ASP A 121 -16.47 -1.70 -14.74
C ASP A 121 -15.30 -2.60 -15.14
N GLY A 122 -15.09 -3.70 -14.43
CA GLY A 122 -14.02 -4.66 -14.68
C GLY A 122 -12.70 -4.33 -14.01
N LEU A 123 -12.65 -3.31 -13.15
CA LEU A 123 -11.52 -3.02 -12.26
C LEU A 123 -11.90 -3.39 -10.82
N ASP A 124 -10.96 -3.94 -10.06
CA ASP A 124 -11.22 -4.20 -8.65
C ASP A 124 -11.31 -2.87 -7.86
N ASP A 125 -12.28 -2.79 -6.95
CA ASP A 125 -12.43 -1.68 -6.01
C ASP A 125 -11.81 -2.02 -4.65
N LEU A 126 -11.67 -1.00 -3.82
CA LEU A 126 -11.16 -1.08 -2.46
C LEU A 126 -12.01 -0.29 -1.47
N ILE A 127 -11.92 -0.66 -0.20
CA ILE A 127 -12.59 0.03 0.91
C ILE A 127 -11.58 0.48 1.97
N VAL A 128 -11.78 1.69 2.48
CA VAL A 128 -10.94 2.35 3.48
C VAL A 128 -11.83 2.77 4.66
N GLY A 129 -11.50 2.30 5.85
CA GLY A 129 -12.15 2.72 7.10
C GLY A 129 -11.56 4.03 7.62
N ALA A 130 -12.43 4.89 8.15
CA ALA A 130 -12.13 6.18 8.79
C ALA A 130 -13.20 6.42 9.87
N TYR A 131 -12.85 6.95 11.04
CA TYR A 131 -13.78 7.12 12.17
C TYR A 131 -13.43 8.28 13.10
#